data_AF-A0A843TUT3-F1
#
_entry.id   AF-A0A843TUT3-F1
#
_cell.length_a   1.000
_cell.length_b   1.000
_cell.length_c   1.000
_cell.angle_alpha   90.00
_cell.angle_beta   90.00
_cell.angle_gamma   90.00
#
_symmetry.space_group_name_H-M   'P 1'
#
loop_
_entity.id
_entity.type
_entity.pdbx_description
1 polymer ?
#
loop_
_entity_poly.entity_id
_entity_poly.type
_entity_poly.pdbx_seq_one_letter_code
_entity_poly.pdbx_strand_id
1 'polypeptide(L)' 'MQGLVQAMQTQAHTQAALQAQLEAQERADVWWASLLRTQFEDGAIDVAWDEFVRLFRAKFVPEHIQDRME' A
#
# COMPACT_ATOMS: atom_id res chain seq x y z
N MET A 1 -3.78 -13.73 -35.99
CA MET A 1 -2.69 -13.91 -35.00
C MET A 1 -2.45 -12.68 -34.12
N GLN A 2 -2.48 -11.44 -34.64
CA GLN A 2 -2.24 -10.23 -33.83
C GLN A 2 -3.21 -10.02 -32.66
N GLY A 3 -4.52 -10.29 -32.84
CA GLY A 3 -5.51 -10.14 -31.75
C GLY A 3 -5.30 -11.07 -30.55
N LEU A 4 -4.78 -12.29 -30.77
CA LEU A 4 -4.46 -13.22 -29.69
C LEU A 4 -3.25 -12.74 -28.86
N VAL A 5 -2.24 -12.17 -29.52
CA VAL A 5 -1.07 -11.60 -28.85
C VAL A 5 -1.48 -10.40 -27.99
N GLN A 6 -2.33 -9.52 -28.51
CA GLN A 6 -2.86 -8.37 -27.75
C GLN A 6 -3.70 -8.81 -26.54
N ALA A 7 -4.54 -9.84 -26.69
CA ALA A 7 -5.31 -10.40 -25.58
C ALA A 7 -4.39 -10.97 -24.49
N MET A 8 -3.36 -11.73 -24.87
CA MET A 8 -2.38 -12.27 -23.92
C MET A 8 -1.59 -11.18 -23.19
N GLN A 9 -1.16 -10.13 -23.90
CA GLN A 9 -0.48 -8.98 -23.30
C GLN A 9 -1.38 -8.26 -22.29
N THR A 10 -2.64 -8.04 -22.66
CA THR A 10 -3.64 -7.40 -21.78
C THR A 10 -3.87 -8.23 -20.53
N GLN A 11 -3.97 -9.55 -20.69
CA GLN A 11 -4.10 -10.48 -19.56
C GLN A 11 -2.88 -10.46 -18.66
N ALA A 12 -1.67 -10.48 -19.22
CA ALA A 12 -0.42 -10.43 -18.44
C ALA A 12 -0.30 -9.12 -17.64
N HIS A 13 -0.65 -7.99 -18.24
CA HIS A 13 -0.64 -6.70 -17.54
C HIS A 13 -1.67 -6.66 -16.40
N THR A 14 -2.86 -7.21 -16.63
CA THR A 14 -3.91 -7.29 -15.62
C THR A 14 -3.47 -8.18 -14.45
N GLN A 15 -2.82 -9.32 -14.75
CA GLN A 15 -2.26 -10.21 -13.75
C GLN A 15 -1.16 -9.53 -12.93
N ALA A 16 -0.24 -8.83 -13.59
CA ALA A 16 0.84 -8.10 -12.92
C ALA A 16 0.29 -6.98 -12.02
N ALA A 17 -0.73 -6.24 -12.47
CA ALA A 17 -1.38 -5.22 -11.66
C ALA A 17 -2.07 -5.80 -10.43
N LEU A 18 -2.77 -6.95 -10.58
CA LEU A 18 -3.39 -7.64 -9.45
C LEU A 18 -2.34 -8.14 -8.45
N GLN A 19 -1.24 -8.73 -8.93
CA GLN A 19 -0.14 -9.18 -8.07
C GLN A 19 0.46 -8.01 -7.28
N ALA A 20 0.77 -6.91 -7.96
CA ALA A 20 1.31 -5.71 -7.32
C ALA A 20 0.35 -5.14 -6.26
N GLN A 21 -0.97 -5.20 -6.51
CA GLN A 21 -1.97 -4.77 -5.53
C GLN A 21 -2.00 -5.67 -4.30
N LEU A 22 -1.97 -6.99 -4.48
CA LEU A 22 -1.96 -7.96 -3.36
C LEU A 22 -0.68 -7.83 -2.52
N GLU A 23 0.48 -7.69 -3.16
CA GLU A 23 1.76 -7.48 -2.48
C GLU A 23 1.77 -6.15 -1.70
N ALA A 24 1.19 -5.08 -2.27
CA ALA A 24 1.07 -3.80 -1.58
C ALA A 24 0.17 -3.92 -0.34
N GLN A 25 -0.94 -4.65 -0.44
CA GLN A 25 -1.85 -4.90 0.67
C GLN A 25 -1.16 -5.70 1.79
N GLU A 26 -0.53 -6.83 1.46
CA GLU A 26 0.17 -7.66 2.43
C GLU A 26 1.28 -6.87 3.16
N ARG A 27 2.04 -6.06 2.42
CA ARG A 27 3.06 -5.18 3.02
C ARG A 27 2.47 -4.14 3.96
N ALA A 28 1.31 -3.57 3.62
CA ALA A 28 0.62 -2.60 4.47
C ALA A 28 0.13 -3.25 5.76
N ASP A 29 -0.48 -4.44 5.67
CA ASP A 29 -0.99 -5.20 6.83
C ASP A 29 0.13 -5.58 7.80
N VAL A 30 1.24 -6.12 7.27
CA VAL A 30 2.40 -6.51 8.08
C VAL A 30 3.05 -5.30 8.75
N TRP A 31 3.19 -4.19 8.03
CA TRP A 31 3.74 -2.96 8.58
C TRP A 31 2.86 -2.42 9.70
N TRP A 32 1.55 -2.31 9.48
CA TRP A 32 0.62 -1.76 10.46
C TRP A 32 0.60 -2.60 11.74
N ALA A 33 0.50 -3.92 11.60
CA ALA A 33 0.53 -4.84 12.74
C ALA A 33 1.86 -4.76 13.52
N SER A 34 2.97 -4.49 12.85
CA SER A 34 4.28 -4.33 13.49
C SER A 34 4.39 -2.97 14.21
N LEU A 35 3.87 -1.90 13.60
CA LEU A 35 3.86 -0.57 14.18
C LEU A 35 3.01 -0.53 15.47
N LEU A 36 1.81 -1.11 15.44
CA LEU A 36 0.94 -1.23 16.61
C LEU A 36 1.60 -1.97 17.77
N ARG A 37 2.39 -3.01 17.49
CA ARG A 37 3.10 -3.80 18.51
C ARG A 37 4.33 -3.10 19.10
N THR A 38 4.93 -2.15 18.38
CA THR A 38 6.25 -1.59 18.71
C THR A 38 6.19 -0.14 19.20
N GLN A 39 5.30 0.69 18.65
CA GLN A 39 5.19 2.10 19.02
C GLN A 39 4.07 2.37 20.03
N PHE A 40 3.10 1.48 20.12
CA PHE A 40 1.97 1.67 21.01
C PHE A 40 2.02 0.57 22.09
N GLU A 41 2.42 0.92 23.32
CA GLU A 41 2.33 0.02 24.47
C GLU A 41 0.88 -0.50 24.57
N ASP A 42 0.72 -1.81 24.77
CA ASP A 42 -0.54 -2.56 24.79
C ASP A 42 -1.31 -2.71 23.45
N GLY A 43 -0.69 -2.39 22.31
CA GLY A 43 -1.28 -2.68 21.00
C GLY A 43 -2.45 -1.76 20.67
N ALA A 44 -2.20 -0.44 20.73
CA ALA A 44 -3.21 0.62 20.69
C ALA A 44 -4.45 0.30 19.84
N ILE A 45 -5.57 0.26 20.55
CA ILE A 45 -6.92 0.06 20.03
C ILE A 45 -7.49 1.40 19.49
N ASP A 46 -6.83 2.53 19.78
CA ASP A 46 -7.36 3.87 19.51
C ASP A 46 -6.28 4.83 18.97
N VAL A 47 -5.86 4.61 17.72
CA VAL A 47 -5.00 5.55 16.99
C VAL A 47 -5.88 6.62 16.35
N ALA A 48 -5.65 7.90 16.69
CA ALA A 48 -6.35 9.00 16.05
C ALA A 48 -6.12 8.97 14.52
N TRP A 49 -7.19 9.22 13.76
CA TRP A 49 -7.14 9.12 12.29
C TRP A 49 -6.04 9.97 11.66
N ASP A 50 -5.84 11.20 12.15
CA ASP A 50 -4.81 12.10 11.63
C ASP A 50 -3.39 11.56 11.87
N GLU A 51 -3.18 10.92 13.01
CA GLU A 51 -1.90 10.29 13.34
C GLU A 51 -1.66 9.06 12.46
N PHE A 52 -2.69 8.24 12.21
CA PHE A 52 -2.62 7.15 11.24
C PHE A 52 -2.24 7.68 9.84
N VAL A 53 -2.94 8.71 9.33
CA VAL A 53 -2.69 9.28 8.00
C VAL A 53 -1.26 9.81 7.91
N ARG A 54 -0.77 10.49 8.95
CA ARG A 54 0.62 10.98 9.02
C ARG A 54 1.63 9.85 8.91
N LEU A 55 1.47 8.79 9.70
CA LEU A 55 2.37 7.63 9.71
C LEU A 55 2.31 6.84 8.39
N PHE A 56 1.11 6.67 7.83
CA PHE A 56 0.90 5.98 6.55
C PHE A 56 1.56 6.75 5.39
N ARG A 57 1.34 8.07 5.30
CA ARG A 57 1.96 8.92 4.27
C ARG A 57 3.48 8.82 4.33
N ALA A 58 4.06 8.99 5.52
CA ALA A 58 5.50 8.89 5.71
C ALA A 58 6.08 7.54 5.24
N LYS A 59 5.33 6.45 5.34
CA LYS A 59 5.80 5.11 4.97
C LYS A 59 5.59 4.75 3.49
N PHE A 60 4.44 5.10 2.91
CA PHE A 60 4.01 4.59 1.60
C PHE A 60 3.95 5.64 0.51
N VAL A 61 3.96 6.93 0.86
CA VAL A 61 3.91 8.03 -0.11
C VAL A 61 5.31 8.64 -0.23
N PRO A 62 5.89 8.75 -1.44
CA PRO A 62 7.17 9.44 -1.62
C PRO A 62 7.09 10.92 -1.19
N GLU A 63 8.15 11.47 -0.58
CA GLU A 63 8.19 12.86 -0.08
C GLU A 63 7.72 13.90 -1.12
N HIS A 64 8.24 13.80 -2.35
CA HIS A 64 7.87 14.71 -3.45
C HIS A 64 6.39 14.70 -3.85
N ILE A 65 5.62 13.69 -3.42
CA ILE A 65 4.16 13.62 -3.59
C ILE A 65 3.43 14.16 -2.36
N GLN A 66 4.01 14.00 -1.17
CA GLN A 66 3.44 14.52 0.08
C GLN A 66 3.35 16.04 0.06
N ASP A 67 4.40 16.72 -0.44
CA ASP A 67 4.46 18.20 -0.58
C ASP A 67 3.35 18.80 -1.46
N ARG A 68 2.66 17.95 -2.24
CA ARG A 68 1.59 18.36 -3.17
C ARG A 68 0.19 18.04 -2.63
N MET A 69 0.08 17.43 -1.45
CA MET A 69 -1.19 17.01 -0.83
C MET A 69 -1.69 17.98 0.25
N GLU A 70 -0.91 19.03 0.57
CA GLU A 70 -1.30 20.17 1.42
C GLU A 70 -1.93 21.29 0.57
#